data_AF-C6HZI2-F1
#
_entry.id   AF-C6HZI2-F1
#
_cell.length_a   1.000
_cell.length_b   1.000
_cell.length_c   1.000
_cell.angle_alpha   90.00
_cell.angle_beta   90.00
_cell.angle_gamma   90.00
#
_symmetry.space_group_name_H-M   'P 1'
#
loop_
_entity.id
_entity.type
_entity.pdbx_description
1 polymer ?
#
loop_
_entity_poly.entity_id
_entity_poly.type
_entity_poly.pdbx_seq_one_letter_code
_entity_poly.pdbx_strand_id
1 'polypeptide(L)'
;MTGRTFLPRGPRETLLGIPWLARAVDKGRMALEGSLGDYEFPCPADAFILGLLGLSPEDFLRLLAGTDGPDLEAQLGGRVASLSPRERLSLEVFCVKNSRLFDSLDREEGRDPGAPPLPDAHPSHLTQGEAL
;
A
#
# COMPACT_ATOMS: atom_id res chain seq x y z
N MET A 1 -19.02 9.52 -19.54
CA MET A 1 -17.68 9.06 -19.14
C MET A 1 -17.60 9.19 -17.63
N THR A 2 -18.01 8.15 -16.91
CA THR A 2 -18.12 8.19 -15.44
C THR A 2 -16.73 7.97 -14.86
N GLY A 3 -16.14 9.03 -14.31
CA GLY A 3 -14.83 8.98 -13.66
C GLY A 3 -14.85 7.96 -12.53
N ARG A 4 -14.28 6.78 -12.77
CA ARG A 4 -13.88 5.89 -11.68
C ARG A 4 -12.69 6.57 -11.02
N THR A 5 -12.91 7.16 -9.87
CA THR A 5 -11.82 7.46 -8.93
C THR A 5 -11.17 6.13 -8.60
N PHE A 6 -10.05 5.82 -9.26
CA PHE A 6 -9.30 4.58 -9.08
C PHE A 6 -8.55 4.69 -7.75
N LEU A 7 -9.29 4.49 -6.66
CA LEU A 7 -8.67 4.31 -5.35
C LEU A 7 -8.06 2.90 -5.33
N PRO A 8 -6.79 2.75 -4.93
CA PRO A 8 -6.22 1.44 -4.71
C PRO A 8 -6.98 0.73 -3.59
N ARG A 9 -6.93 -0.60 -3.54
CA ARG A 9 -7.59 -1.40 -2.51
C ARG A 9 -7.17 -1.02 -1.10
N GLY A 10 -8.00 -1.41 -0.15
CA GLY A 10 -7.81 -1.08 1.26
C GLY A 10 -6.47 -1.62 1.79
N PRO A 11 -5.85 -0.93 2.76
CA PRO A 11 -4.56 -1.34 3.31
C PRO A 11 -4.59 -2.71 4.02
N ARG A 12 -5.76 -3.12 4.52
CA ARG A 12 -6.00 -4.42 5.16
C ARG A 12 -6.53 -5.50 4.22
N GLU A 13 -6.90 -5.12 3.00
CA GLU A 13 -7.36 -6.09 2.02
C GLU A 13 -6.19 -6.99 1.61
N THR A 14 -6.39 -8.29 1.72
CA THR A 14 -5.33 -9.27 1.50
C THR A 14 -5.35 -9.79 0.09
N LEU A 15 -4.18 -9.89 -0.53
CA LEU A 15 -3.95 -10.68 -1.74
C LEU A 15 -3.00 -11.83 -1.37
N LEU A 16 -3.38 -13.07 -1.66
CA LEU A 16 -2.61 -14.28 -1.29
C LEU A 16 -2.30 -14.36 0.22
N GLY A 17 -3.21 -13.84 1.05
CA GLY A 17 -3.02 -13.77 2.51
C GLY A 17 -2.03 -12.70 2.97
N ILE A 18 -1.52 -11.86 2.06
CA ILE A 18 -0.59 -10.77 2.37
C ILE A 18 -1.37 -9.45 2.43
N PRO A 19 -1.40 -8.77 3.58
CA PRO A 19 -1.97 -7.44 3.71
C PRO A 19 -1.14 -6.43 2.90
N TRP A 20 -1.75 -5.34 2.43
CA TRP A 20 -1.12 -4.30 1.59
C TRP A 20 -0.70 -4.75 0.18
N LEU A 21 -0.54 -6.04 -0.11
CA LEU A 21 -0.13 -6.52 -1.43
C LEU A 21 -1.15 -6.17 -2.53
N ALA A 22 -2.43 -6.28 -2.23
CA ALA A 22 -3.52 -5.84 -3.12
C ALA A 22 -3.36 -4.35 -3.50
N ARG A 23 -3.13 -3.51 -2.48
CA ARG A 23 -2.92 -2.07 -2.64
C ARG A 23 -1.66 -1.75 -3.46
N ALA A 24 -0.57 -2.48 -3.24
CA ALA A 24 0.66 -2.32 -4.01
C ALA A 24 0.47 -2.70 -5.49
N VAL A 25 -0.31 -3.74 -5.80
CA VAL A 25 -0.67 -4.10 -7.19
C VAL A 25 -1.43 -2.96 -7.86
N ASP A 26 -2.41 -2.37 -7.19
CA ASP A 26 -3.22 -1.29 -7.78
C ASP A 26 -2.37 -0.06 -8.03
N LYS A 27 -1.55 0.34 -7.05
CA LYS A 27 -0.60 1.47 -7.19
C LYS A 27 0.41 1.22 -8.32
N GLY A 28 0.93 0.00 -8.44
CA GLY A 28 1.84 -0.36 -9.53
C GLY A 28 1.17 -0.26 -10.90
N ARG A 29 -0.10 -0.67 -11.03
CA ARG A 29 -0.88 -0.51 -12.26
C ARG A 29 -1.14 0.95 -12.59
N MET A 30 -1.53 1.75 -11.59
CA MET A 30 -1.71 3.19 -11.76
C MET A 30 -0.40 3.88 -12.18
N ALA A 31 0.74 3.45 -11.65
CA ALA A 31 2.04 3.95 -12.07
C ALA A 31 2.36 3.61 -13.53
N LEU A 32 2.05 2.39 -13.98
CA LEU A 32 2.21 1.98 -15.40
C LEU A 32 1.31 2.76 -16.35
N GLU A 33 0.09 3.08 -15.91
CA GLU A 33 -0.90 3.83 -16.68
C GLU A 33 -0.70 5.36 -16.63
N GLY A 34 0.22 5.84 -15.79
CA GLY A 34 0.42 7.28 -15.56
C GLY A 34 -0.74 7.95 -14.80
N SER A 35 -1.53 7.16 -14.07
CA SER A 35 -2.75 7.58 -13.36
C SER A 35 -2.60 7.59 -11.83
N LEU A 36 -1.35 7.63 -11.34
CA LEU A 36 -1.03 7.51 -9.92
C LEU A 36 -1.61 8.65 -9.04
N GLY A 37 -1.77 9.86 -9.59
CA GLY A 37 -2.36 10.99 -8.87
C GLY A 37 -1.54 11.38 -7.63
N ASP A 38 -2.21 11.49 -6.48
CA ASP A 38 -1.60 11.84 -5.18
C ASP A 38 -0.93 10.64 -4.48
N TYR A 39 -1.01 9.45 -5.07
CA TYR A 39 -0.34 8.28 -4.53
C TYR A 39 1.15 8.28 -4.87
N GLU A 40 1.97 7.69 -3.99
CA GLU A 40 3.40 7.48 -4.24
C GLU A 40 3.68 5.99 -4.40
N PHE A 41 4.37 5.59 -5.48
CA PHE A 41 4.83 4.23 -5.70
C PHE A 41 6.28 4.23 -6.22
N PRO A 42 7.19 3.45 -5.63
CA PRO A 42 7.04 2.66 -4.40
C PRO A 42 7.14 3.54 -3.13
N CYS A 43 6.20 3.41 -2.19
CA CYS A 43 6.34 4.00 -0.85
C CYS A 43 7.05 3.03 0.11
N PRO A 44 7.43 3.44 1.34
CA PRO A 44 8.11 2.54 2.30
C PRO A 44 7.36 1.24 2.60
N ALA A 45 6.02 1.27 2.59
CA ALA A 45 5.20 0.08 2.79
C ALA A 45 5.24 -0.86 1.56
N ASP A 46 5.22 -0.32 0.34
CA ASP A 46 5.35 -1.14 -0.87
C ASP A 46 6.73 -1.79 -0.92
N ALA A 47 7.79 -1.01 -0.69
CA ALA A 47 9.16 -1.50 -0.71
C ALA A 47 9.39 -2.63 0.32
N PHE A 48 8.78 -2.51 1.51
CA PHE A 48 8.84 -3.57 2.52
C PHE A 48 8.17 -4.87 2.03
N ILE A 49 6.95 -4.80 1.52
CA ILE A 49 6.22 -5.99 1.04
C ILE A 49 6.92 -6.62 -0.17
N LEU A 50 7.37 -5.81 -1.13
CA LEU A 50 8.10 -6.31 -2.31
C LEU A 50 9.43 -6.94 -1.91
N GLY A 51 10.14 -6.34 -0.95
CA GLY A 51 11.38 -6.88 -0.40
C GLY A 51 11.20 -8.27 0.21
N LEU A 52 10.12 -8.49 0.97
CA LEU A 52 9.79 -9.83 1.50
C LEU A 52 9.52 -10.85 0.40
N LEU A 53 8.95 -10.42 -0.73
CA LEU A 53 8.69 -11.29 -1.88
C LEU A 53 9.92 -11.46 -2.79
N GLY A 54 11.06 -10.86 -2.44
CA GLY A 54 12.28 -10.88 -3.24
C GLY A 54 12.10 -10.20 -4.59
N LEU A 55 11.38 -9.07 -4.62
CA LEU A 55 11.11 -8.28 -5.81
C LEU A 55 11.62 -6.84 -5.62
N SER A 56 12.31 -6.30 -6.63
CA SER A 56 12.50 -4.86 -6.74
C SER A 56 11.21 -4.19 -7.24
N PRO A 57 11.01 -2.88 -7.00
CA PRO A 57 9.91 -2.13 -7.59
C PRO A 57 9.85 -2.25 -9.11
N GLU A 58 11.00 -2.23 -9.78
CA GLU A 58 11.09 -2.35 -11.24
C GLU A 58 10.75 -3.77 -11.73
N ASP A 59 11.20 -4.81 -11.02
CA ASP A 59 10.79 -6.19 -11.30
C ASP A 59 9.28 -6.36 -11.15
N PHE A 60 8.71 -5.76 -10.11
CA PHE A 60 7.28 -5.80 -9.86
C PHE A 60 6.48 -5.07 -10.95
N LEU A 61 6.91 -3.89 -11.39
CA LEU A 61 6.28 -3.19 -12.50
C LEU A 61 6.38 -3.99 -13.81
N ARG A 62 7.52 -4.63 -14.09
CA ARG A 62 7.66 -5.53 -15.25
C ARG A 62 6.71 -6.72 -15.17
N LEU A 63 6.55 -7.31 -13.99
CA LEU A 63 5.59 -8.38 -13.74
C LEU A 63 4.16 -7.93 -14.03
N LEU A 64 3.76 -6.77 -13.51
CA LEU A 64 2.43 -6.19 -13.71
C LEU A 64 2.15 -5.82 -15.17
N ALA A 65 3.16 -5.37 -15.91
CA ALA A 65 3.02 -5.05 -17.34
C ALA A 65 2.83 -6.31 -18.21
N GLY A 66 3.38 -7.45 -17.78
CA GLY A 66 3.37 -8.70 -18.54
C GLY A 66 2.29 -9.71 -18.13
N THR A 67 1.59 -9.49 -17.02
CA THR A 67 0.63 -10.46 -16.47
C THR A 67 -0.57 -9.79 -15.79
N ASP A 68 -1.71 -10.49 -15.80
CA ASP A 68 -2.89 -10.09 -15.04
C ASP A 68 -3.56 -11.29 -14.34
N GLY A 69 -4.56 -10.96 -13.51
CA GLY A 69 -5.49 -11.92 -12.91
C GLY A 69 -4.81 -13.19 -12.35
N PRO A 70 -5.24 -14.39 -12.78
CA PRO A 70 -4.70 -15.66 -12.28
C PRO A 70 -3.20 -15.85 -12.48
N ASP A 71 -2.63 -15.35 -13.57
CA ASP A 71 -1.20 -15.53 -13.87
C ASP A 71 -0.33 -14.70 -12.92
N LEU A 72 -0.78 -13.47 -12.62
CA LEU A 72 -0.14 -12.64 -11.61
C LEU A 72 -0.22 -13.31 -10.22
N GLU A 73 -1.38 -13.82 -9.85
CA GLU A 73 -1.58 -14.53 -8.58
C GLU A 73 -0.72 -15.80 -8.48
N ALA A 74 -0.53 -16.54 -9.57
CA ALA A 74 0.35 -17.71 -9.59
C ALA A 74 1.82 -17.33 -9.36
N GLN A 75 2.30 -16.28 -10.04
CA GLN A 75 3.69 -15.83 -9.90
C GLN A 75 3.98 -15.25 -8.51
N LEU A 76 3.08 -14.43 -7.98
CA LEU A 76 3.19 -13.91 -6.61
C LEU A 76 2.99 -15.04 -5.59
N GLY A 77 2.09 -15.99 -5.86
CA GLY A 77 1.77 -17.12 -4.99
C GLY A 77 2.97 -18.03 -4.74
N GLY A 78 3.79 -18.30 -5.76
CA GLY A 78 5.04 -19.04 -5.59
C GLY A 78 6.00 -18.35 -4.61
N ARG A 79 6.09 -17.02 -4.66
CA ARG A 79 6.93 -16.22 -3.75
C ARG A 79 6.37 -16.21 -2.34
N VAL A 80 5.06 -16.02 -2.20
CA VAL A 80 4.36 -16.07 -0.91
C VAL A 80 4.49 -17.45 -0.25
N ALA A 81 4.42 -18.52 -1.02
CA ALA A 81 4.60 -19.89 -0.52
C ALA A 81 6.02 -20.12 0.02
N SER A 82 7.03 -19.46 -0.56
CA SER A 82 8.43 -19.56 -0.13
C SER A 82 8.78 -18.76 1.13
N LEU A 83 7.87 -17.93 1.66
CA LEU A 83 8.13 -17.14 2.86
C LEU A 83 8.37 -18.02 4.08
N SER A 84 9.50 -17.78 4.75
CA SER A 84 9.87 -18.40 6.01
C SER A 84 8.93 -18.00 7.15
N PRO A 85 8.91 -18.74 8.27
CA PRO A 85 8.15 -18.35 9.45
C PRO A 85 8.50 -16.95 9.98
N ARG A 86 9.77 -16.54 9.87
CA ARG A 86 10.22 -15.21 10.30
C ARG A 86 9.66 -14.10 9.41
N GLU A 87 9.62 -14.31 8.11
CA GLU A 87 9.05 -13.35 7.16
C GLU A 87 7.53 -13.26 7.32
N ARG A 88 6.86 -14.39 7.56
CA ARG A 88 5.42 -14.40 7.90
C ARG A 88 5.12 -13.60 9.16
N LEU A 89 5.89 -13.80 10.24
CA LEU A 89 5.76 -12.99 11.45
C LEU A 89 6.03 -11.50 11.17
N SER A 90 6.95 -11.18 10.26
CA SER A 90 7.24 -9.81 9.88
C SER A 90 6.05 -9.12 9.22
N LEU A 91 5.19 -9.85 8.51
CA LEU A 91 3.93 -9.33 7.97
C LEU A 91 2.90 -9.02 9.06
N GLU A 92 2.79 -9.88 10.08
CA GLU A 92 1.93 -9.61 11.23
C GLU A 92 2.39 -8.36 11.99
N VAL A 93 3.71 -8.26 12.24
CA VAL A 93 4.33 -7.09 12.87
C VAL A 93 4.12 -5.84 12.01
N PHE A 94 4.22 -5.96 10.69
CA PHE A 94 3.94 -4.86 9.76
C PHE A 94 2.51 -4.34 9.90
N CYS A 95 1.52 -5.22 9.96
CA CYS A 95 0.13 -4.82 10.20
C CYS A 95 -0.05 -4.07 11.52
N VAL A 96 0.54 -4.58 12.59
CA VAL A 96 0.41 -3.96 13.92
C VAL A 96 1.09 -2.58 13.92
N LYS A 97 2.32 -2.48 13.40
CA LYS A 97 3.08 -1.22 13.33
C LYS A 97 2.40 -0.16 12.47
N ASN A 98 1.73 -0.56 11.39
CA ASN A 98 1.05 0.34 10.46
C ASN A 98 -0.46 0.49 10.73
N SER A 99 -0.99 -0.09 11.81
CA SER A 99 -2.42 -0.05 12.14
C SER A 99 -3.02 1.36 12.10
N ARG A 100 -2.36 2.33 12.73
CA ARG A 100 -2.81 3.74 12.72
C ARG A 100 -2.78 4.37 11.33
N LEU A 101 -1.75 4.06 10.54
CA LEU A 101 -1.67 4.51 9.15
C LEU A 101 -2.84 3.93 8.34
N PHE A 102 -3.14 2.65 8.54
CA PHE A 102 -4.22 1.98 7.84
C PHE A 102 -5.57 2.60 8.21
N ASP A 103 -5.80 2.92 9.49
CA ASP A 103 -7.01 3.62 9.93
C ASP A 103 -7.14 5.01 9.30
N SER A 104 -6.05 5.78 9.21
CA SER A 104 -6.06 7.08 8.55
C SER A 104 -6.38 6.95 7.06
N LEU A 105 -5.74 6.02 6.36
CA LEU A 105 -5.99 5.77 4.93
C LEU A 105 -7.43 5.32 4.68
N ASP A 106 -7.95 4.43 5.52
CA ASP A 106 -9.35 3.99 5.41
C ASP A 106 -10.31 5.16 5.63
N ARG A 107 -10.02 6.09 6.54
CA ARG A 107 -10.83 7.29 6.75
C ARG A 107 -10.73 8.28 5.58
N GLU A 108 -9.52 8.58 5.12
CA GLU A 108 -9.24 9.52 4.02
C GLU A 108 -9.86 9.05 2.70
N GLU A 109 -9.85 7.73 2.47
CA GLU A 109 -10.40 7.10 1.26
C GLU A 109 -11.88 6.67 1.44
N GLY A 110 -12.52 7.10 2.53
CA GLY A 110 -13.96 6.91 2.77
C GLY A 110 -14.40 5.46 3.01
N ARG A 111 -13.50 4.58 3.44
CA ARG A 111 -13.77 3.17 3.76
C ARG A 111 -14.20 2.93 5.20
N ASP A 112 -14.11 3.92 6.08
CA ASP A 112 -14.64 3.86 7.45
C ASP A 112 -15.94 4.67 7.58
N PRO A 113 -17.12 4.03 7.53
CA PRO A 113 -18.41 4.71 7.64
C PRO A 113 -18.74 5.23 9.06
N GLY A 114 -17.90 4.92 10.06
CA GLY A 114 -18.17 5.25 11.48
C GLY A 114 -17.15 6.17 12.14
N ALA A 115 -16.04 6.52 11.48
CA ALA A 115 -15.03 7.37 12.09
C ALA A 115 -15.38 8.86 12.02
N PRO A 116 -15.06 9.65 13.07
CA PRO A 116 -15.14 11.10 12.98
C PRO A 116 -14.19 11.60 11.88
N PRO A 117 -14.56 12.69 11.16
CA PRO A 117 -13.68 13.29 10.16
C PRO A 117 -12.32 13.61 10.80
N LEU A 118 -11.24 13.49 10.03
CA LEU A 118 -9.92 13.92 10.51
C LEU A 118 -10.04 15.38 10.96
N PRO A 119 -9.49 15.76 12.13
CA PRO A 119 -9.36 17.16 12.45
C PRO A 119 -8.57 17.81 11.31
N ASP A 120 -9.08 18.93 10.77
CA ASP A 120 -8.42 19.69 9.74
C ASP A 120 -6.94 19.81 10.10
N ALA A 121 -6.06 19.46 9.15
CA ALA A 121 -4.62 19.57 9.35
C ALA A 121 -4.31 21.03 9.70
N HIS A 122 -4.14 21.31 11.00
CA HIS A 122 -3.73 22.63 11.44
C HIS A 122 -2.38 22.92 10.77
N PRO A 123 -2.21 24.09 10.13
CA PRO A 123 -0.90 24.46 9.62
C PRO A 123 0.07 24.42 10.79
N SER A 124 1.16 23.68 10.62
CA SER A 124 2.25 23.60 11.60
C SER A 124 2.77 25.01 11.85
N HIS A 125 2.23 25.68 12.87
CA HIS A 125 2.85 26.87 13.44
C HIS A 125 4.07 26.38 14.22
N LEU A 126 5.19 26.26 13.51
CA LEU A 126 6.50 26.31 14.12
C LEU A 126 6.57 27.62 14.90
N THR A 127 6.47 27.51 16.21
CA THR A 127 6.74 28.59 17.14
C THR A 127 8.21 28.97 16.96
N GLN A 128 8.48 30.15 16.40
CA GLN A 128 9.80 30.77 16.55
C GLN A 128 9.99 31.08 18.03
N GLY A 129 10.86 30.30 18.67
CA GLY A 129 11.30 30.52 20.04
C GLY A 129 12.14 31.79 20.12
N GLU A 130 11.94 32.49 21.24
CA GLU A 130 12.73 33.60 21.74
C GLU A 130 14.22 33.25 21.80
N ALA A 131 15.06 34.21 21.42
CA ALA A 131 16.45 34.29 21.87
C ALA A 131 16.81 35.77 22.04
N LEU A 132 16.88 36.16 23.33
CA LEU A 132 17.65 37.21 23.99
C LEU A 132 18.33 38.29 23.13
#